data_AF-A0A840VKV4-F1
#
_entry.id   AF-A0A840VKV4-F1
#
_cell.length_a   1.000
_cell.length_b   1.000
_cell.length_c   1.000
_cell.angle_alpha   90.00
_cell.angle_beta   90.00
_cell.angle_gamma   90.00
#
_symmetry.space_group_name_H-M   'P 1'
#
loop_
_entity.id
_entity.type
_entity.pdbx_description
1 polymer ?
#
loop_
_entity_poly.entity_id
_entity_poly.type
_entity_poly.pdbx_seq_one_letter_code
_entity_poly.pdbx_strand_id
1 'polypeptide(L)'
;MVYRYESDEDAFEEYPGPGSDLSVLGAGPPPPAGPSPSRFPTPSLPRANQLSLPSSQPPPARADIPPAAPRSQVYTSATPIDPAARRGGGRLWQVLIGGAAVLVLLALCGLGAAALLIDRNEQPQNTPTYQPNAAAPTSAAPERPALDSRESDQAPLTAKELFPTKELKLTSGQPSYQVLKTQSSGSCAVAATDEVADLLVLLGCNQVVRGTLRTPDGDHLVTAGLFNLTDKVSADRARDRVRQLLDERQGRFRGLVAGTDDGTDMLTTAPARVGWQVRGHYLAYALVVREDGAAIKAGDTKVREILYDMIELHLSRGVLQQRADGGTASQPTPASSDGSASQGGSTDDGGLPGD
;
A
#
# COMPACT_ATOMS: atom_id res chain seq x y z
N MET A 1 -18.74 -2.81 -1.11
CA MET A 1 -19.44 -1.57 -1.51
C MET A 1 -18.83 -1.08 -2.81
N VAL A 2 -19.69 -0.65 -3.72
CA VAL A 2 -19.47 -0.36 -5.14
C VAL A 2 -18.88 1.03 -5.31
N TYR A 3 -17.87 1.19 -6.19
CA TYR A 3 -17.74 2.40 -7.01
C TYR A 3 -17.28 2.05 -8.43
N ARG A 4 -18.26 2.07 -9.32
CA ARG A 4 -18.15 2.29 -10.76
C ARG A 4 -17.98 3.80 -10.94
N TYR A 5 -17.06 4.23 -11.78
CA TYR A 5 -17.21 5.50 -12.49
C TYR A 5 -16.79 5.28 -13.94
N GLU A 6 -17.81 5.13 -14.77
CA GLU A 6 -17.78 5.32 -16.21
C GLU A 6 -17.65 6.84 -16.44
N SER A 7 -16.73 7.23 -17.32
CA SER A 7 -16.72 8.55 -17.94
C SER A 7 -16.47 8.31 -19.41
N ASP A 8 -17.49 7.79 -20.09
CA ASP A 8 -17.70 8.05 -21.50
C ASP A 8 -18.08 9.52 -21.61
N GLU A 9 -17.23 10.37 -22.19
CA GLU A 9 -17.57 11.47 -23.12
C GLU A 9 -16.24 11.92 -23.75
N ASP A 10 -16.24 12.09 -25.09
CA ASP A 10 -15.16 12.60 -25.94
C ASP A 10 -13.95 11.71 -26.30
N ALA A 11 -14.16 10.79 -27.25
CA ALA A 11 -13.18 10.50 -28.32
C ALA A 11 -13.83 9.74 -29.50
N PHE A 12 -14.90 10.30 -30.08
CA PHE A 12 -15.28 9.97 -31.46
C PHE A 12 -14.34 10.71 -32.41
N GLU A 13 -13.25 10.08 -32.83
CA GLU A 13 -12.73 10.28 -34.18
C GLU A 13 -12.64 8.92 -34.88
N GLU A 14 -13.65 8.71 -35.71
CA GLU A 14 -13.74 7.66 -36.70
C GLU A 14 -12.99 8.12 -37.97
N TYR A 15 -11.93 7.43 -38.37
CA TYR A 15 -11.41 7.37 -39.76
C TYR A 15 -10.59 6.07 -39.91
N PRO A 16 -10.40 5.53 -41.13
CA PRO A 16 -10.91 4.21 -41.52
C PRO A 16 -9.75 3.21 -41.68
N GLY A 17 -10.08 1.92 -41.63
CA GLY A 17 -9.17 0.85 -42.05
C GLY A 17 -9.06 0.72 -43.59
N PRO A 18 -8.49 -0.38 -44.08
CA PRO A 18 -7.07 -0.51 -44.39
C PRO A 18 -6.82 -0.89 -45.86
N GLY A 19 -5.61 -0.60 -46.38
CA GLY A 19 -5.10 -1.22 -47.59
C GLY A 19 -4.41 -0.25 -48.54
N SER A 20 -3.08 -0.29 -48.60
CA SER A 20 -2.29 0.00 -49.79
C SER A 20 -0.88 -0.54 -49.59
N ASP A 21 -0.53 -1.48 -50.45
CA ASP A 21 0.78 -2.05 -50.66
C ASP A 21 1.88 -0.99 -50.78
N LEU A 22 3.01 -1.19 -50.09
CA LEU A 22 4.30 -0.70 -50.58
C LEU A 22 5.35 -1.81 -50.46
N SER A 23 5.69 -2.31 -51.64
CA SER A 23 6.74 -3.25 -51.97
C SER A 23 8.13 -2.83 -51.45
N VAL A 24 8.84 -3.84 -50.95
CA VAL A 24 10.22 -4.22 -51.31
C VAL A 24 11.07 -3.13 -51.96
N LEU A 25 12.05 -2.58 -51.22
CA LEU A 25 13.31 -2.11 -51.78
C LEU A 25 14.49 -2.42 -50.85
N GLY A 26 15.30 -3.40 -51.28
CA GLY A 26 16.76 -3.46 -51.24
C GLY A 26 17.51 -2.95 -50.01
N ALA A 27 18.13 -3.91 -49.30
CA ALA A 27 19.28 -3.67 -48.43
C ALA A 27 20.47 -3.15 -49.24
N GLY A 28 20.81 -1.87 -49.07
CA GLY A 28 22.09 -1.29 -49.50
C GLY A 28 23.16 -1.44 -48.41
N PRO A 29 24.46 -1.51 -48.77
CA PRO A 29 25.55 -1.67 -47.82
C PRO A 29 25.74 -0.42 -46.93
N PRO A 30 26.27 -0.58 -45.70
CA PRO A 30 26.45 0.53 -44.77
C PRO A 30 27.53 1.51 -45.25
N PRO A 31 27.36 2.83 -45.00
CA PRO A 31 28.38 3.82 -45.33
C PRO A 31 29.62 3.68 -44.41
N PRO A 32 30.81 4.03 -44.90
CA PRO A 32 32.06 3.96 -44.13
C PRO A 32 32.11 4.96 -42.98
N ALA A 33 32.65 4.52 -41.84
CA ALA A 33 32.91 5.32 -40.66
C ALA A 33 33.95 6.41 -40.94
N GLY A 34 33.52 7.67 -40.92
CA GLY A 34 34.38 8.85 -40.93
C GLY A 34 34.83 9.27 -39.52
N PRO A 35 35.97 9.96 -39.38
CA PRO A 35 36.55 10.29 -38.09
C PRO A 35 35.80 11.41 -37.35
N SER A 36 35.60 11.19 -36.05
CA SER A 36 35.08 12.16 -35.06
C SER A 36 35.88 13.46 -35.00
N PRO A 37 35.23 14.63 -35.08
CA PRO A 37 35.81 15.89 -34.62
C PRO A 37 35.38 16.17 -33.17
N SER A 38 36.28 15.87 -32.23
CA SER A 38 36.32 16.53 -30.92
C SER A 38 36.54 18.02 -31.11
N ARG A 39 35.57 18.86 -30.70
CA ARG A 39 35.78 20.26 -30.30
C ARG A 39 34.48 20.81 -29.70
N PHE A 40 34.27 20.54 -28.42
CA PHE A 40 33.47 21.44 -27.58
C PHE A 40 34.41 22.08 -26.55
N PRO A 41 34.51 23.42 -26.51
CA PRO A 41 35.23 24.11 -25.48
C PRO A 41 34.45 24.01 -24.16
N THR A 42 35.15 23.69 -23.09
CA THR A 42 34.69 23.78 -21.71
C THR A 42 34.37 25.24 -21.34
N PRO A 43 33.16 25.58 -20.86
CA PRO A 43 32.91 26.90 -20.30
C PRO A 43 33.55 26.99 -18.91
N SER A 44 34.42 27.98 -18.74
CA SER A 44 35.07 28.36 -17.50
C SER A 44 34.02 28.82 -16.47
N LEU A 45 33.95 28.14 -15.33
CA LEU A 45 33.21 28.60 -14.15
C LEU A 45 33.92 29.80 -13.51
N PRO A 46 33.25 30.94 -13.25
CA PRO A 46 33.75 31.90 -12.27
C PRO A 46 33.40 31.42 -10.86
N ARG A 47 34.44 31.29 -10.02
CA ARG A 47 34.33 31.11 -8.57
C ARG A 47 34.84 32.39 -7.91
N ALA A 48 34.00 33.04 -7.11
CA ALA A 48 34.32 33.58 -5.78
C ALA A 48 33.27 34.59 -5.31
N ASN A 49 32.72 34.31 -4.12
CA ASN A 49 32.40 35.25 -3.04
C ASN A 49 32.11 36.71 -3.40
N GLN A 50 30.85 37.12 -3.29
CA GLN A 50 30.52 38.41 -2.69
C GLN A 50 29.32 38.26 -1.74
N LEU A 51 29.65 38.23 -0.45
CA LEU A 51 28.79 38.71 0.63
C LEU A 51 28.63 40.22 0.46
N SER A 52 27.40 40.67 0.22
CA SER A 52 27.01 42.08 0.33
C SER A 52 25.54 42.18 0.73
N LEU A 53 25.31 42.27 2.05
CA LEU A 53 24.16 42.96 2.63
C LEU A 53 24.40 44.46 2.49
N PRO A 54 23.36 45.25 2.14
CA PRO A 54 22.91 46.24 3.11
C PRO A 54 21.39 46.52 3.14
N SER A 55 20.95 46.85 4.36
CA SER A 55 19.98 47.88 4.73
C SER A 55 18.48 47.71 4.40
N SER A 56 17.75 47.32 5.43
CA SER A 56 16.61 48.05 6.03
C SER A 56 15.77 48.94 5.11
N GLN A 57 14.67 48.38 4.61
CA GLN A 57 13.58 49.14 3.99
C GLN A 57 12.39 49.23 4.97
N PRO A 58 11.87 50.43 5.29
CA PRO A 58 10.71 50.60 6.17
C PRO A 58 9.39 50.21 5.46
N PRO A 59 8.34 49.81 6.20
CA PRO A 59 7.09 49.33 5.63
C PRO A 59 6.28 50.46 4.96
N PRO A 60 5.64 50.22 3.81
CA PRO A 60 4.68 51.17 3.26
C PRO A 60 3.40 51.20 4.11
N ALA A 61 2.95 52.42 4.36
CA ALA A 61 1.76 52.76 5.11
C ALA A 61 0.48 52.24 4.44
N ARG A 62 -0.47 51.90 5.33
CA ARG A 62 -1.89 51.58 5.12
C ARG A 62 -2.53 52.54 4.11
N ALA A 63 -3.02 52.02 3.00
CA ALA A 63 -3.91 52.75 2.10
C ALA A 63 -5.33 52.75 2.69
N ASP A 64 -5.88 53.95 2.89
CA ASP A 64 -7.26 54.19 3.26
C ASP A 64 -8.22 53.74 2.13
N ILE A 65 -9.25 53.00 2.51
CA ILE A 65 -10.35 52.58 1.63
C ILE A 65 -11.39 53.70 1.60
N PRO A 66 -11.71 54.31 0.45
CA PRO A 66 -12.83 55.25 0.34
C PRO A 66 -14.20 54.51 0.38
N PRO A 67 -15.23 55.09 1.00
CA PRO A 67 -16.56 54.47 1.09
C PRO A 67 -17.27 54.43 -0.26
N ALA A 68 -17.87 53.28 -0.59
CA ALA A 68 -18.66 53.09 -1.80
C ALA A 68 -20.00 53.86 -1.73
N ALA A 69 -20.32 54.57 -2.81
CA ALA A 69 -21.60 55.26 -3.03
C ALA A 69 -22.74 54.29 -3.38
N PRO A 70 -24.00 54.61 -3.02
CA PRO A 70 -25.16 53.76 -3.31
C PRO A 70 -25.55 53.87 -4.79
N ARG A 71 -25.68 52.72 -5.47
CA ARG A 71 -26.26 52.66 -6.82
C ARG A 71 -27.76 52.43 -6.76
N SER A 72 -28.45 53.36 -7.40
CA SER A 72 -29.89 53.46 -7.57
C SER A 72 -30.50 52.29 -8.33
N GLN A 73 -31.76 52.06 -7.99
CA GLN A 73 -32.69 51.10 -8.58
C GLN A 73 -32.89 51.32 -10.08
N VAL A 74 -32.90 50.23 -10.85
CA VAL A 74 -33.54 50.16 -12.16
C VAL A 74 -34.47 48.95 -12.16
N TYR A 75 -35.76 49.25 -12.25
CA TYR A 75 -36.84 48.34 -12.61
C TYR A 75 -36.63 47.86 -14.05
N THR A 76 -36.69 46.55 -14.31
CA THR A 76 -37.24 46.00 -15.58
C THR A 76 -37.64 44.54 -15.37
N SER A 77 -38.82 44.24 -15.90
CA SER A 77 -39.69 43.08 -15.86
C SER A 77 -39.09 41.72 -16.24
N ALA A 78 -39.43 40.68 -15.46
CA ALA A 78 -39.58 39.32 -15.95
C ALA A 78 -40.72 38.63 -15.18
N THR A 79 -41.66 38.07 -15.93
CA THR A 79 -42.88 37.36 -15.50
C THR A 79 -42.59 36.13 -14.64
N PRO A 80 -43.33 35.89 -13.54
CA PRO A 80 -43.21 34.66 -12.76
C PRO A 80 -43.78 33.47 -13.53
N ILE A 81 -42.96 32.44 -13.70
CA ILE A 81 -43.38 31.09 -14.09
C ILE A 81 -43.92 30.42 -12.82
N ASP A 82 -45.17 29.95 -12.87
CA ASP A 82 -45.82 29.16 -11.83
C ASP A 82 -45.01 27.91 -11.46
N PRO A 83 -44.62 27.71 -10.19
CA PRO A 83 -44.27 26.38 -9.71
C PRO A 83 -45.54 25.62 -9.31
N ALA A 84 -45.74 24.49 -9.98
CA ALA A 84 -46.77 23.52 -9.72
C ALA A 84 -46.89 23.15 -8.23
N ALA A 85 -48.13 23.12 -7.76
CA ALA A 85 -48.50 22.56 -6.47
C ALA A 85 -48.02 21.09 -6.35
N ARG A 86 -47.23 20.80 -5.31
CA ARG A 86 -47.22 19.47 -4.66
C ARG A 86 -47.41 19.61 -3.16
N ARG A 87 -48.69 19.71 -2.82
CA ARG A 87 -49.44 18.91 -1.83
C ARG A 87 -48.59 18.26 -0.72
N GLY A 88 -48.85 18.71 0.50
CA GLY A 88 -48.31 18.15 1.72
C GLY A 88 -48.70 16.69 1.99
N GLY A 89 -47.84 16.04 2.77
CA GLY A 89 -48.02 14.69 3.30
C GLY A 89 -47.00 14.37 4.40
N GLY A 90 -46.59 15.37 5.18
CA GLY A 90 -45.47 15.30 6.12
C GLY A 90 -45.86 15.06 7.58
N ARG A 91 -46.75 14.11 7.88
CA ARG A 91 -47.03 13.72 9.29
C ARG A 91 -46.98 12.23 9.58
N LEU A 92 -47.18 11.33 8.62
CA LEU A 92 -47.04 9.89 8.86
C LEU A 92 -45.61 9.37 8.69
N TRP A 93 -44.83 9.96 7.77
CA TRP A 93 -43.47 9.49 7.50
C TRP A 93 -42.46 9.84 8.61
N GLN A 94 -42.68 10.96 9.30
CA GLN A 94 -41.89 11.34 10.48
C GLN A 94 -42.16 10.47 11.71
N VAL A 95 -43.38 9.91 11.84
CA VAL A 95 -43.72 8.98 12.93
C VAL A 95 -43.08 7.61 12.71
N LEU A 96 -42.93 7.18 11.45
CA LEU A 96 -42.26 5.91 11.11
C LEU A 96 -40.75 5.96 11.37
N ILE A 97 -40.08 7.09 11.12
CA ILE A 97 -38.63 7.24 11.35
C ILE A 97 -38.33 7.47 12.85
N GLY A 98 -39.19 8.20 13.56
CA GLY A 98 -39.06 8.39 15.01
C GLY A 98 -39.32 7.14 15.84
N GLY A 99 -40.30 6.30 15.44
CA GLY A 99 -40.62 5.06 16.16
C GLY A 99 -39.54 3.99 16.04
N ALA A 100 -38.87 3.88 14.90
CA ALA A 100 -37.80 2.91 14.68
C ALA A 100 -36.56 3.20 15.56
N ALA A 101 -36.21 4.48 15.74
CA ALA A 101 -35.08 4.87 16.58
C ALA A 101 -35.31 4.55 18.08
N VAL A 102 -36.53 4.74 18.58
CA VAL A 102 -36.89 4.41 19.98
C VAL A 102 -36.94 2.90 20.21
N LEU A 103 -37.39 2.11 19.24
CA LEU A 103 -37.38 0.64 19.33
C LEU A 103 -35.96 0.06 19.30
N VAL A 104 -35.05 0.62 18.50
CA VAL A 104 -33.63 0.21 18.49
C VAL A 104 -32.95 0.57 19.82
N LEU A 105 -33.25 1.75 20.38
CA LEU A 105 -32.72 2.15 21.68
C LEU A 105 -33.26 1.27 22.83
N LEU A 106 -34.56 0.93 22.82
CA LEU A 106 -35.16 0.01 23.80
C LEU A 106 -34.64 -1.43 23.65
N ALA A 107 -34.34 -1.89 22.43
CA ALA A 107 -33.70 -3.18 22.20
C ALA A 107 -32.25 -3.21 22.73
N LEU A 108 -31.48 -2.13 22.53
CA LEU A 108 -30.12 -1.99 23.05
C LEU A 108 -30.09 -1.84 24.59
N CYS A 109 -31.06 -1.16 25.19
CA CYS A 109 -31.19 -1.09 26.65
C CYS A 109 -31.78 -2.37 27.29
N GLY A 110 -32.62 -3.12 26.57
CA GLY A 110 -33.23 -4.37 27.05
C GLY A 110 -32.25 -5.54 27.11
N LEU A 111 -31.30 -5.63 26.16
CA LEU A 111 -30.29 -6.71 26.17
C LEU A 111 -29.25 -6.57 27.30
N GLY A 112 -29.05 -5.37 27.87
CA GLY A 112 -28.13 -5.17 28.99
C GLY A 112 -28.63 -5.75 30.33
N ALA A 113 -29.95 -5.84 30.53
CA ALA A 113 -30.53 -6.34 31.78
C ALA A 113 -30.59 -7.87 31.86
N ALA A 114 -30.66 -8.57 30.71
CA ALA A 114 -30.72 -10.03 30.67
C ALA A 114 -29.36 -10.71 30.97
N ALA A 115 -28.25 -10.06 30.62
CA ALA A 115 -26.91 -10.59 30.90
C ALA A 115 -26.57 -10.55 32.41
N LEU A 116 -27.08 -9.56 33.16
CA LEU A 116 -26.83 -9.42 34.60
C LEU A 116 -27.71 -10.31 35.50
N LEU A 117 -28.73 -10.96 34.94
CA LEU A 117 -29.61 -11.89 35.67
C LEU A 117 -29.22 -13.36 35.49
N ILE A 118 -28.40 -13.69 34.49
CA ILE A 118 -27.88 -15.05 34.27
C ILE A 118 -26.66 -15.34 35.15
N ASP A 119 -25.89 -14.32 35.54
CA ASP A 119 -24.77 -14.44 36.49
C ASP A 119 -25.19 -14.58 37.97
N ARG A 120 -26.49 -14.54 38.29
CA ARG A 120 -26.99 -14.54 39.67
C ARG A 120 -27.55 -15.88 40.16
N ASN A 121 -27.53 -16.92 39.33
CA ASN A 121 -28.12 -18.23 39.64
C ASN A 121 -27.12 -19.38 39.89
N GLU A 122 -25.83 -19.09 40.14
CA GLU A 122 -24.93 -20.08 40.74
C GLU A 122 -24.76 -19.83 42.25
N GLN A 123 -25.33 -20.73 43.03
CA GLN A 123 -25.27 -20.77 44.50
C GLN A 123 -25.00 -22.24 44.88
N PRO A 124 -24.39 -22.57 46.03
CA PRO A 124 -23.24 -22.01 46.74
C PRO A 124 -22.06 -23.02 46.82
N GLN A 125 -20.92 -22.52 47.30
CA GLN A 125 -19.64 -23.22 47.47
C GLN A 125 -19.70 -24.49 48.34
N ASN A 126 -19.12 -25.58 47.84
CA ASN A 126 -18.45 -26.58 48.69
C ASN A 126 -17.10 -26.00 49.12
N THR A 127 -16.90 -25.84 50.43
CA THR A 127 -15.60 -25.53 51.03
C THR A 127 -14.67 -26.74 50.96
N PRO A 128 -13.41 -26.55 50.52
CA PRO A 128 -12.31 -27.14 51.25
C PRO A 128 -11.24 -26.09 51.61
N THR A 129 -10.90 -26.10 52.90
CA THR A 129 -9.63 -25.73 53.54
C THR A 129 -8.69 -24.76 52.82
N TYR A 130 -8.53 -23.59 53.46
CA TYR A 130 -7.54 -22.56 53.21
C TYR A 130 -6.11 -23.15 53.17
N GLN A 131 -5.48 -23.10 51.99
CA GLN A 131 -4.06 -23.31 51.81
C GLN A 131 -3.57 -22.13 50.97
N PRO A 132 -2.64 -21.28 51.46
CA PRO A 132 -2.19 -20.12 50.71
C PRO A 132 -1.25 -20.59 49.62
N ASN A 133 -1.81 -20.99 48.47
CA ASN A 133 -1.03 -21.20 47.26
C ASN A 133 -0.78 -19.84 46.61
N ALA A 134 0.50 -19.50 46.46
CA ALA A 134 0.95 -18.37 45.68
C ALA A 134 0.21 -18.33 44.34
N ALA A 135 -0.29 -17.15 43.97
CA ALA A 135 -0.92 -16.91 42.68
C ALA A 135 0.01 -17.41 41.58
N ALA A 136 -0.39 -18.48 40.90
CA ALA A 136 0.16 -18.80 39.60
C ALA A 136 -0.12 -17.58 38.70
N PRO A 137 0.87 -17.05 37.96
CA PRO A 137 0.57 -15.99 37.01
C PRO A 137 -0.44 -16.57 36.01
N THR A 138 -1.63 -15.97 35.97
CA THR A 138 -2.58 -16.19 34.88
C THR A 138 -1.81 -15.96 33.60
N SER A 139 -1.48 -17.04 32.89
CA SER A 139 -0.86 -16.95 31.58
C SER A 139 -1.89 -16.28 30.68
N ALA A 140 -1.77 -14.95 30.53
CA ALA A 140 -2.51 -14.21 29.54
C ALA A 140 -2.27 -14.91 28.21
N ALA A 141 -3.36 -15.25 27.51
CA ALA A 141 -3.25 -15.70 26.13
C ALA A 141 -2.37 -14.67 25.37
N PRO A 142 -1.43 -15.10 24.53
CA PRO A 142 -0.57 -14.16 23.82
C PRO A 142 -1.44 -13.14 23.10
N GLU A 143 -1.25 -11.85 23.44
CA GLU A 143 -1.97 -10.77 22.78
C GLU A 143 -1.67 -10.85 21.28
N ARG A 144 -2.73 -10.90 20.48
CA ARG A 144 -2.60 -10.91 19.02
C ARG A 144 -1.94 -9.60 18.59
N PRO A 145 -0.91 -9.62 17.73
CA PRO A 145 -0.26 -8.39 17.29
C PRO A 145 -1.27 -7.48 16.59
N ALA A 146 -1.50 -6.29 17.14
CA ALA A 146 -2.24 -5.26 16.43
C ALA A 146 -1.36 -4.75 15.29
N LEU A 147 -1.88 -4.72 14.06
CA LEU A 147 -1.11 -4.27 12.90
C LEU A 147 -1.09 -2.75 12.75
N ASP A 148 -1.66 -1.98 13.67
CA ASP A 148 -1.84 -0.54 13.47
C ASP A 148 -0.54 0.27 13.57
N SER A 149 0.50 -0.25 14.21
CA SER A 149 1.83 0.38 14.23
C SER A 149 2.95 -0.66 14.28
N ARG A 150 4.17 -0.24 13.94
CA ARG A 150 5.36 -1.07 14.14
C ARG A 150 5.66 -1.37 15.60
N GLU A 151 5.17 -0.55 16.52
CA GLU A 151 5.40 -0.77 17.96
C GLU A 151 4.60 -1.99 18.45
N SER A 152 3.39 -2.19 17.94
CA SER A 152 2.54 -3.34 18.23
C SER A 152 2.80 -4.55 17.31
N ASP A 153 3.48 -4.34 16.18
CA ASP A 153 3.92 -5.38 15.25
C ASP A 153 5.41 -5.24 14.92
N GLN A 154 6.26 -5.71 15.85
CA GLN A 154 7.70 -5.48 15.81
C GLN A 154 8.48 -6.49 14.96
N ALA A 155 7.88 -7.63 14.62
CA ALA A 155 8.60 -8.64 13.84
C ALA A 155 8.90 -8.09 12.43
N PRO A 156 10.11 -8.28 11.88
CA PRO A 156 10.38 -7.81 10.52
C PRO A 156 9.59 -8.63 9.50
N LEU A 157 9.08 -8.00 8.44
CA LEU A 157 8.52 -8.74 7.30
C LEU A 157 9.64 -9.50 6.60
N THR A 158 9.35 -10.70 6.09
CA THR A 158 10.35 -11.49 5.36
C THR A 158 9.85 -11.94 3.99
N ALA A 159 10.78 -12.11 3.05
CA ALA A 159 10.44 -12.65 1.73
C ALA A 159 9.81 -14.04 1.79
N LYS A 160 10.19 -14.87 2.77
CA LYS A 160 9.62 -16.20 3.00
C LYS A 160 8.20 -16.14 3.56
N GLU A 161 7.87 -15.11 4.34
CA GLU A 161 6.52 -14.90 4.85
C GLU A 161 5.56 -14.51 3.72
N LEU A 162 5.97 -13.62 2.81
CA LEU A 162 5.14 -13.24 1.67
C LEU A 162 5.13 -14.35 0.60
N PHE A 163 6.31 -14.90 0.26
CA PHE A 163 6.48 -15.83 -0.86
C PHE A 163 7.23 -17.08 -0.38
N PRO A 164 6.53 -18.02 0.31
CA PRO A 164 7.17 -19.17 0.94
C PRO A 164 7.71 -20.20 -0.06
N THR A 165 7.12 -20.25 -1.26
CA THR A 165 7.40 -21.25 -2.30
C THR A 165 7.55 -20.57 -3.67
N LYS A 166 8.16 -21.29 -4.62
CA LYS A 166 8.28 -20.83 -6.02
C LYS A 166 6.96 -20.84 -6.79
N GLU A 167 5.96 -21.53 -6.28
CA GLU A 167 4.59 -21.51 -6.77
C GLU A 167 3.70 -20.88 -5.70
N LEU A 168 2.99 -19.83 -6.04
CA LEU A 168 2.03 -19.20 -5.16
C LEU A 168 0.61 -19.64 -5.56
N LYS A 169 -0.03 -20.40 -4.67
CA LYS A 169 -1.43 -20.82 -4.78
C LYS A 169 -2.29 -19.96 -3.86
N LEU A 170 -3.30 -19.29 -4.42
CA LEU A 170 -4.18 -18.40 -3.67
C LEU A 170 -5.32 -19.16 -2.99
N THR A 171 -5.92 -20.09 -3.73
CA THR A 171 -6.99 -20.98 -3.25
C THR A 171 -6.70 -22.40 -3.72
N SER A 172 -7.22 -23.40 -3.00
CA SER A 172 -7.16 -24.79 -3.45
C SER A 172 -7.83 -24.96 -4.82
N GLY A 173 -7.17 -25.71 -5.71
CA GLY A 173 -7.69 -25.99 -7.06
C GLY A 173 -7.50 -24.88 -8.10
N GLN A 174 -6.98 -23.71 -7.72
CA GLN A 174 -6.60 -22.67 -8.68
C GLN A 174 -5.18 -22.88 -9.23
N PRO A 175 -4.91 -22.49 -10.48
CA PRO A 175 -3.57 -22.56 -11.03
C PRO A 175 -2.65 -21.57 -10.31
N SER A 176 -1.38 -21.93 -10.14
CA SER A 176 -0.42 -21.17 -9.34
C SER A 176 0.26 -20.08 -10.14
N TYR A 177 0.51 -18.95 -9.49
CA TYR A 177 1.46 -17.95 -9.96
C TYR A 177 2.88 -18.49 -9.78
N GLN A 178 3.76 -18.24 -10.74
CA GLN A 178 5.17 -18.63 -10.63
C GLN A 178 5.98 -17.48 -10.03
N VAL A 179 6.54 -17.65 -8.84
CA VAL A 179 7.43 -16.67 -8.20
C VAL A 179 8.82 -16.78 -8.83
N LEU A 180 9.24 -15.71 -9.52
CA LEU A 180 10.49 -15.62 -10.25
C LEU A 180 11.61 -15.05 -9.39
N LYS A 181 11.31 -14.01 -8.60
CA LYS A 181 12.27 -13.37 -7.70
C LYS A 181 11.58 -12.77 -6.50
N THR A 182 12.30 -12.70 -5.38
CA THR A 182 11.87 -11.97 -4.19
C THR A 182 12.99 -11.03 -3.73
N GLN A 183 12.62 -9.97 -3.04
CA GLN A 183 13.54 -9.01 -2.46
C GLN A 183 12.97 -8.50 -1.13
N SER A 184 13.83 -8.46 -0.11
CA SER A 184 13.63 -7.68 1.12
C SER A 184 14.66 -6.56 1.14
N SER A 185 14.23 -5.34 1.43
CA SER A 185 15.08 -4.15 1.47
C SER A 185 14.67 -3.25 2.61
N GLY A 186 15.65 -2.69 3.34
CA GLY A 186 15.42 -1.62 4.32
C GLY A 186 15.24 -0.23 3.66
N SER A 187 15.48 -0.12 2.35
CA SER A 187 15.21 1.09 1.58
C SER A 187 13.97 0.90 0.73
N CYS A 188 12.92 1.65 1.02
CA CYS A 188 11.65 1.61 0.27
C CYS A 188 11.76 2.26 -1.12
N ALA A 189 12.72 3.16 -1.30
CA ALA A 189 12.98 3.83 -2.58
C ALA A 189 13.40 2.86 -3.71
N VAL A 190 13.78 1.62 -3.40
CA VAL A 190 14.07 0.61 -4.45
C VAL A 190 12.81 0.16 -5.20
N ALA A 191 11.63 0.39 -4.63
CA ALA A 191 10.34 -0.06 -5.14
C ALA A 191 9.43 1.04 -5.68
N ALA A 192 9.91 2.28 -5.68
CA ALA A 192 9.25 3.42 -6.29
C ALA A 192 10.28 4.35 -6.94
N THR A 193 9.84 5.37 -7.66
CA THR A 193 10.70 6.42 -8.22
C THR A 193 10.19 7.80 -7.81
N ASP A 194 11.09 8.77 -7.87
CA ASP A 194 10.80 10.20 -7.76
C ASP A 194 9.93 10.54 -6.52
N GLU A 195 8.91 11.37 -6.67
CA GLU A 195 8.10 11.86 -5.56
C GLU A 195 7.34 10.75 -4.82
N VAL A 196 7.02 9.63 -5.48
CA VAL A 196 6.42 8.46 -4.81
C VAL A 196 7.43 7.83 -3.84
N ALA A 197 8.70 7.71 -4.24
CA ALA A 197 9.74 7.19 -3.35
C ALA A 197 9.99 8.12 -2.17
N ASP A 198 10.08 9.43 -2.42
CA ASP A 198 10.29 10.45 -1.39
C ASP A 198 9.13 10.48 -0.39
N LEU A 199 7.89 10.38 -0.87
CA LEU A 199 6.69 10.30 -0.03
C LEU A 199 6.76 9.09 0.90
N LEU A 200 7.11 7.90 0.39
CA LEU A 200 7.18 6.69 1.21
C LEU A 200 8.24 6.83 2.31
N VAL A 201 9.42 7.37 1.99
CA VAL A 201 10.48 7.63 2.98
C VAL A 201 10.03 8.67 4.00
N LEU A 202 9.41 9.77 3.56
CA LEU A 202 8.88 10.83 4.42
C LEU A 202 7.84 10.31 5.42
N LEU A 203 7.02 9.33 5.01
CA LEU A 203 6.02 8.67 5.87
C LEU A 203 6.61 7.55 6.74
N GLY A 204 7.94 7.47 6.79
CA GLY A 204 8.69 6.59 7.69
C GLY A 204 8.73 5.14 7.23
N CYS A 205 8.60 4.88 5.93
CA CYS A 205 8.83 3.56 5.38
C CYS A 205 10.25 3.07 5.68
N ASN A 206 10.39 1.96 6.40
CA ASN A 206 11.69 1.39 6.76
C ASN A 206 11.96 0.02 6.14
N GLN A 207 10.98 -0.55 5.44
CA GLN A 207 11.12 -1.84 4.81
C GLN A 207 10.16 -1.99 3.63
N VAL A 208 10.65 -2.62 2.56
CA VAL A 208 9.80 -3.18 1.51
C VAL A 208 10.17 -4.64 1.28
N VAL A 209 9.15 -5.49 1.23
CA VAL A 209 9.29 -6.89 0.79
C VAL A 209 8.40 -7.08 -0.43
N ARG A 210 9.00 -7.53 -1.53
CA ARG A 210 8.30 -7.69 -2.81
C ARG A 210 8.76 -8.91 -3.56
N GLY A 211 7.92 -9.40 -4.46
CA GLY A 211 8.21 -10.50 -5.37
C GLY A 211 7.73 -10.19 -6.77
N THR A 212 8.40 -10.77 -7.75
CA THR A 212 7.97 -10.81 -9.14
C THR A 212 7.43 -12.17 -9.47
N LEU A 213 6.25 -12.19 -10.07
CA LEU A 213 5.50 -13.38 -10.41
C LEU A 213 5.09 -13.35 -11.89
N ARG A 214 5.04 -14.52 -12.50
CA ARG A 214 4.36 -14.75 -13.78
C ARG A 214 2.98 -15.32 -13.51
N THR A 215 1.97 -14.82 -14.22
CA THR A 215 0.60 -15.32 -14.13
C THR A 215 0.49 -16.74 -14.68
N PRO A 216 -0.53 -17.51 -14.27
CA PRO A 216 -0.67 -18.90 -14.74
C PRO A 216 -0.92 -19.04 -16.25
N ASP A 217 -1.45 -18.00 -16.90
CA ASP A 217 -1.61 -17.94 -18.35
C ASP A 217 -0.31 -17.59 -19.09
N GLY A 218 0.71 -17.07 -18.39
CA GLY A 218 1.97 -16.63 -18.99
C GLY A 218 1.88 -15.32 -19.76
N ASP A 219 0.76 -14.61 -19.71
CA ASP A 219 0.56 -13.38 -20.49
C ASP A 219 0.94 -12.10 -19.72
N HIS A 220 1.15 -12.21 -18.40
CA HIS A 220 1.40 -11.06 -17.53
C HIS A 220 2.53 -11.32 -16.53
N LEU A 221 3.24 -10.24 -16.24
CA LEU A 221 4.19 -10.17 -15.14
C LEU A 221 3.66 -9.24 -14.06
N VAL A 222 3.89 -9.61 -12.82
CA VAL A 222 3.39 -8.90 -11.65
C VAL A 222 4.53 -8.67 -10.68
N THR A 223 4.72 -7.45 -10.21
CA THR A 223 5.50 -7.20 -8.98
C THR A 223 4.54 -6.80 -7.87
N ALA A 224 4.49 -7.59 -6.80
CA ALA A 224 3.63 -7.34 -5.65
C ALA A 224 4.42 -7.35 -4.35
N GLY A 225 3.99 -6.57 -3.36
CA GLY A 225 4.70 -6.48 -2.09
C GLY A 225 4.03 -5.62 -1.03
N LEU A 226 4.70 -5.53 0.11
CA LEU A 226 4.30 -4.75 1.27
C LEU A 226 5.38 -3.71 1.58
N PHE A 227 4.96 -2.46 1.74
CA PHE A 227 5.74 -1.42 2.40
C PHE A 227 5.37 -1.38 3.89
N ASN A 228 6.38 -1.28 4.75
CA ASN A 228 6.24 -1.17 6.20
C ASN A 228 6.38 0.31 6.61
N LEU A 229 5.26 0.98 6.89
CA LEU A 229 5.21 2.38 7.32
C LEU A 229 5.22 2.49 8.84
N THR A 230 5.33 3.70 9.38
CA THR A 230 5.38 3.91 10.84
C THR A 230 4.13 3.39 11.55
N ASP A 231 2.96 3.76 11.02
CA ASP A 231 1.66 3.47 11.59
C ASP A 231 0.57 3.49 10.49
N LYS A 232 -0.65 3.11 10.88
CA LYS A 232 -1.82 3.10 10.02
C LYS A 232 -2.15 4.48 9.44
N VAL A 233 -1.96 5.55 10.21
CA VAL A 233 -2.22 6.92 9.76
C VAL A 233 -1.27 7.30 8.62
N SER A 234 0.00 6.91 8.73
CA SER A 234 1.03 7.09 7.71
C SER A 234 0.73 6.25 6.47
N ALA A 235 0.28 5.00 6.64
CA ALA A 235 -0.13 4.15 5.52
C ALA A 235 -1.37 4.70 4.79
N ASP A 236 -2.38 5.17 5.51
CA ASP A 236 -3.57 5.81 4.95
C ASP A 236 -3.19 7.10 4.19
N ARG A 237 -2.31 7.93 4.76
CA ARG A 237 -1.78 9.12 4.07
C ARG A 237 -1.00 8.75 2.80
N ALA A 238 -0.20 7.68 2.85
CA ALA A 238 0.51 7.18 1.67
C ALA A 238 -0.48 6.80 0.57
N ARG A 239 -1.53 6.02 0.88
CA ARG A 239 -2.57 5.63 -0.08
C ARG A 239 -3.18 6.83 -0.78
N ASP A 240 -3.57 7.85 -0.02
CA ASP A 240 -4.29 9.00 -0.53
C ASP A 240 -3.38 9.88 -1.39
N ARG A 241 -2.13 10.13 -0.95
CA ARG A 241 -1.22 11.01 -1.68
C ARG A 241 -0.57 10.35 -2.89
N VAL A 242 -0.29 9.04 -2.84
CA VAL A 242 0.20 8.27 -3.99
C VAL A 242 -0.75 8.39 -5.18
N ARG A 243 -2.07 8.36 -4.95
CA ARG A 243 -3.05 8.54 -6.03
C ARG A 243 -2.79 9.82 -6.82
N GLN A 244 -2.72 10.93 -6.09
CA GLN A 244 -2.50 12.24 -6.69
C GLN A 244 -1.16 12.32 -7.43
N LEU A 245 -0.08 11.77 -6.86
CA LEU A 245 1.23 11.76 -7.50
C LEU A 245 1.23 10.96 -8.80
N LEU A 246 0.54 9.82 -8.84
CA LEU A 246 0.42 9.01 -10.06
C LEU A 246 -0.42 9.74 -11.14
N ASP A 247 -1.51 10.40 -10.75
CA ASP A 247 -2.34 11.20 -11.66
C ASP A 247 -1.55 12.39 -12.26
N GLU A 248 -0.70 13.02 -11.44
CA GLU A 248 0.21 14.10 -11.84
C GLU A 248 1.50 13.60 -12.52
N ARG A 249 1.70 12.28 -12.64
CA ARG A 249 2.89 11.62 -13.20
C ARG A 249 4.20 11.96 -12.48
N GLN A 250 4.11 12.25 -11.19
CA GLN A 250 5.23 12.51 -10.29
C GLN A 250 5.69 11.20 -9.64
N GLY A 251 6.53 10.46 -10.35
CA GLY A 251 7.03 9.16 -9.94
C GLY A 251 6.09 7.98 -10.23
N ARG A 252 6.53 6.78 -9.87
CA ARG A 252 5.78 5.53 -10.05
C ARG A 252 6.25 4.42 -9.11
N PHE A 253 5.45 3.37 -8.96
CA PHE A 253 5.95 2.10 -8.44
C PHE A 253 6.87 1.42 -9.45
N ARG A 254 7.92 0.76 -8.97
CA ARG A 254 8.94 0.11 -9.79
C ARG A 254 8.84 -1.41 -9.70
N GLY A 255 8.83 -2.08 -10.85
CA GLY A 255 8.92 -3.54 -10.93
C GLY A 255 10.26 -4.08 -10.46
N LEU A 256 10.28 -5.35 -10.03
CA LEU A 256 11.49 -6.08 -9.65
C LEU A 256 11.89 -7.00 -10.81
N VAL A 257 13.00 -6.71 -11.48
CA VAL A 257 13.51 -7.57 -12.56
C VAL A 257 14.15 -8.83 -11.97
N ALA A 258 13.76 -10.00 -12.46
CA ALA A 258 14.26 -11.29 -11.99
C ALA A 258 15.75 -11.47 -12.37
N GLY A 259 16.08 -11.09 -13.61
CA GLY A 259 17.38 -11.14 -14.27
C GLY A 259 17.19 -10.89 -15.77
N THR A 260 18.30 -10.71 -16.50
CA THR A 260 18.31 -10.39 -17.94
C THR A 260 17.72 -11.49 -18.82
N ASP A 261 17.80 -12.76 -18.37
CA ASP A 261 17.37 -13.92 -19.16
C ASP A 261 15.98 -14.46 -18.76
N ASP A 262 15.34 -13.86 -17.76
CA ASP A 262 14.08 -14.36 -17.19
C ASP A 262 12.83 -13.83 -17.91
N GLY A 263 13.01 -13.01 -18.94
CA GLY A 263 11.92 -12.35 -19.69
C GLY A 263 11.21 -11.24 -18.91
N THR A 264 11.82 -10.75 -17.82
CA THR A 264 11.16 -9.80 -16.90
C THR A 264 11.47 -8.33 -17.16
N ASP A 265 12.21 -8.02 -18.21
CA ASP A 265 12.64 -6.65 -18.55
C ASP A 265 11.46 -5.70 -18.81
N MET A 266 10.32 -6.23 -19.28
CA MET A 266 9.09 -5.47 -19.50
C MET A 266 8.59 -4.78 -18.24
N LEU A 267 8.93 -5.26 -17.04
CA LEU A 267 8.61 -4.58 -15.78
C LEU A 267 9.26 -3.20 -15.62
N THR A 268 10.24 -2.86 -16.48
CA THR A 268 10.94 -1.57 -16.44
C THR A 268 10.46 -0.58 -17.49
N THR A 269 9.94 -1.07 -18.61
CA THR A 269 9.65 -0.27 -19.81
C THR A 269 8.17 -0.29 -20.21
N ALA A 270 7.45 -1.37 -19.96
CA ALA A 270 6.07 -1.53 -20.42
C ALA A 270 5.09 -0.67 -19.60
N PRO A 271 3.98 -0.21 -20.21
CA PRO A 271 2.91 0.46 -19.48
C PRO A 271 2.29 -0.46 -18.43
N ALA A 272 2.40 -0.06 -17.16
CA ALA A 272 1.90 -0.84 -16.03
C ALA A 272 0.53 -0.35 -15.57
N ARG A 273 -0.29 -1.29 -15.08
CA ARG A 273 -1.41 -0.99 -14.18
C ARG A 273 -0.97 -1.25 -12.75
N VAL A 274 -1.37 -0.38 -11.84
CA VAL A 274 -1.00 -0.52 -10.42
C VAL A 274 -2.23 -0.39 -9.55
N GLY A 275 -2.27 -1.20 -8.49
CA GLY A 275 -3.24 -1.11 -7.41
C GLY A 275 -2.52 -1.11 -6.07
N TRP A 276 -3.13 -0.51 -5.07
CA TRP A 276 -2.64 -0.52 -3.70
C TRP A 276 -3.77 -0.46 -2.69
N GLN A 277 -3.54 -1.01 -1.50
CA GLN A 277 -4.47 -0.91 -0.37
C GLN A 277 -3.73 -0.87 0.97
N VAL A 278 -4.40 -0.33 1.98
CA VAL A 278 -3.86 -0.20 3.34
C VAL A 278 -4.45 -1.28 4.23
N ARG A 279 -3.59 -1.88 5.06
CA ARG A 279 -3.99 -2.75 6.15
C ARG A 279 -3.03 -2.58 7.32
N GLY A 280 -3.53 -2.03 8.43
CA GLY A 280 -2.67 -1.58 9.53
C GLY A 280 -1.66 -0.54 9.04
N HIS A 281 -0.41 -0.65 9.48
CA HIS A 281 0.71 0.19 9.05
C HIS A 281 1.35 -0.25 7.73
N TYR A 282 0.76 -1.23 7.03
CA TYR A 282 1.26 -1.70 5.75
C TYR A 282 0.50 -1.10 4.57
N LEU A 283 1.26 -0.78 3.52
CA LEU A 283 0.72 -0.49 2.18
C LEU A 283 1.04 -1.67 1.26
N ALA A 284 0.01 -2.46 0.94
CA ALA A 284 0.09 -3.51 -0.05
C ALA A 284 -0.03 -2.92 -1.45
N TYR A 285 0.80 -3.36 -2.37
CA TYR A 285 0.76 -2.91 -3.75
C TYR A 285 1.00 -4.07 -4.73
N ALA A 286 0.48 -3.91 -5.93
CA ALA A 286 0.82 -4.76 -7.06
C ALA A 286 0.84 -3.91 -8.34
N LEU A 287 1.87 -4.07 -9.15
CA LEU A 287 1.94 -3.55 -10.51
C LEU A 287 1.96 -4.72 -11.49
N VAL A 288 1.21 -4.58 -12.58
CA VAL A 288 1.00 -5.59 -13.61
C VAL A 288 1.37 -5.00 -14.96
N VAL A 289 2.17 -5.74 -15.72
CA VAL A 289 2.48 -5.46 -17.12
C VAL A 289 2.13 -6.66 -17.97
N ARG A 290 1.89 -6.46 -19.26
CA ARG A 290 1.82 -7.56 -20.22
C ARG A 290 3.22 -8.06 -20.54
N GLU A 291 3.37 -9.37 -20.68
CA GLU A 291 4.66 -9.99 -21.01
C GLU A 291 5.15 -9.62 -22.42
N ASP A 292 4.23 -9.29 -23.33
CA ASP A 292 4.53 -8.78 -24.68
C ASP A 292 4.83 -7.26 -24.72
N GLY A 293 4.77 -6.57 -23.57
CA GLY A 293 5.02 -5.13 -23.45
C GLY A 293 3.89 -4.22 -23.94
N ALA A 294 2.78 -4.77 -24.44
CA ALA A 294 1.67 -3.98 -24.91
C ALA A 294 0.91 -3.28 -23.77
N ALA A 295 0.29 -2.14 -24.09
CA ALA A 295 -0.49 -1.38 -23.12
C ALA A 295 -1.72 -2.15 -22.63
N ILE A 296 -2.00 -2.04 -21.33
CA ILE A 296 -3.20 -2.61 -20.71
C ILE A 296 -4.37 -1.63 -20.84
N LYS A 297 -5.45 -2.10 -21.48
CA LYS A 297 -6.68 -1.31 -21.70
C LYS A 297 -7.35 -0.92 -20.39
N ALA A 298 -8.01 0.23 -20.38
CA ALA A 298 -8.88 0.59 -19.26
C ALA A 298 -10.01 -0.42 -19.18
N GLY A 299 -10.26 -0.97 -17.99
CA GLY A 299 -11.34 -1.94 -17.77
C GLY A 299 -10.97 -3.40 -18.01
N ASP A 300 -9.72 -3.72 -18.37
CA ASP A 300 -9.25 -5.11 -18.49
C ASP A 300 -9.61 -5.93 -17.24
N THR A 301 -10.51 -6.91 -17.41
CA THR A 301 -11.03 -7.72 -16.31
C THR A 301 -9.96 -8.62 -15.74
N LYS A 302 -9.08 -9.15 -16.59
CA LYS A 302 -8.03 -10.07 -16.18
C LYS A 302 -7.00 -9.37 -15.30
N VAL A 303 -6.58 -8.16 -15.70
CA VAL A 303 -5.66 -7.36 -14.87
C VAL A 303 -6.30 -6.94 -13.55
N ARG A 304 -7.60 -6.66 -13.54
CA ARG A 304 -8.33 -6.37 -12.29
C ARG A 304 -8.38 -7.57 -11.35
N GLU A 305 -8.58 -8.77 -11.89
CA GLU A 305 -8.51 -10.02 -11.14
C GLU A 305 -7.11 -10.24 -10.57
N ILE A 306 -6.06 -10.07 -11.38
CA ILE A 306 -4.66 -10.19 -10.91
C ILE A 306 -4.36 -9.22 -9.76
N LEU A 307 -4.81 -7.96 -9.87
CA LEU A 307 -4.64 -6.98 -8.80
C LEU A 307 -5.40 -7.39 -7.52
N TYR A 308 -6.63 -7.89 -7.66
CA TYR A 308 -7.42 -8.40 -6.54
C TYR A 308 -6.75 -9.61 -5.86
N ASP A 309 -6.31 -10.56 -6.68
CA ASP A 309 -5.61 -11.77 -6.27
C ASP A 309 -4.37 -11.46 -5.42
N MET A 310 -3.52 -10.55 -5.90
CA MET A 310 -2.30 -10.19 -5.17
C MET A 310 -2.58 -9.33 -3.96
N ILE A 311 -3.39 -8.28 -4.11
CA ILE A 311 -3.53 -7.27 -3.07
C ILE A 311 -4.46 -7.76 -1.96
N GLU A 312 -5.61 -8.33 -2.32
CA GLU A 312 -6.64 -8.74 -1.37
C GLU A 312 -6.47 -10.18 -0.91
N LEU A 313 -6.41 -11.15 -1.83
CA LEU A 313 -6.37 -12.55 -1.44
C LEU A 313 -5.02 -12.94 -0.84
N HIS A 314 -3.92 -12.54 -1.49
CA HIS A 314 -2.59 -12.92 -1.05
C HIS A 314 -2.06 -12.03 0.08
N LEU A 315 -1.80 -10.75 -0.19
CA LEU A 315 -1.08 -9.88 0.75
C LEU A 315 -1.94 -9.48 1.94
N SER A 316 -3.19 -9.09 1.73
CA SER A 316 -4.09 -8.73 2.83
C SER A 316 -4.56 -9.97 3.59
N ARG A 317 -5.33 -10.86 2.96
CA ARG A 317 -5.95 -12.01 3.64
C ARG A 317 -5.00 -13.16 3.90
N GLY A 318 -4.07 -13.46 2.99
CA GLY A 318 -3.13 -14.56 3.18
C GLY A 318 -2.06 -14.20 4.21
N VAL A 319 -1.33 -13.10 3.98
CA VAL A 319 -0.17 -12.73 4.79
C VAL A 319 -0.58 -11.94 6.03
N LEU A 320 -1.19 -10.76 5.84
CA LEU A 320 -1.43 -9.84 6.95
C LEU A 320 -2.54 -10.31 7.91
N GLN A 321 -3.56 -11.05 7.44
CA GLN A 321 -4.53 -11.67 8.37
C GLN A 321 -3.89 -12.75 9.22
N GLN A 322 -3.13 -13.65 8.59
CA GLN A 322 -2.43 -14.70 9.33
C GLN A 322 -1.50 -14.11 10.39
N ARG A 323 -0.80 -13.02 10.04
CA ARG A 323 0.04 -12.26 10.96
C ARG A 323 -0.74 -11.65 12.13
N ALA A 324 -1.87 -10.99 11.84
CA ALA A 324 -2.77 -10.44 12.87
C ALA A 324 -3.36 -11.52 13.78
N ASP A 325 -3.54 -12.74 13.26
CA ASP A 325 -4.02 -13.88 14.04
C ASP A 325 -2.91 -14.59 14.84
N GLY A 326 -1.68 -14.04 14.83
CA GLY A 326 -0.52 -14.57 15.56
C GLY A 326 0.27 -15.64 14.82
N GLY A 327 -0.08 -15.92 13.56
CA GLY A 327 0.68 -16.80 12.68
C GLY A 327 1.84 -16.05 12.04
N THR A 328 3.02 -16.05 12.65
CA THR A 328 4.26 -15.74 11.93
C THR A 328 4.81 -17.02 11.33
N ALA A 329 5.25 -16.98 10.07
CA ALA A 329 6.05 -18.05 9.49
C ALA A 329 7.31 -18.20 10.37
N SER A 330 7.43 -19.32 11.08
CA SER A 330 8.40 -19.55 12.16
C SER A 330 9.78 -19.01 11.80
N GLN A 331 10.20 -17.93 12.45
CA GLN A 331 11.62 -17.61 12.55
C GLN A 331 12.26 -18.63 13.50
N PRO A 332 13.47 -19.14 13.20
CA PRO A 332 14.21 -19.93 14.16
C PRO A 332 14.49 -19.06 15.38
N THR A 333 13.96 -19.43 16.54
CA THR A 333 14.36 -18.85 17.83
C THR A 333 15.86 -19.05 17.97
N PRO A 334 16.67 -18.01 18.24
CA PRO A 334 18.07 -18.21 18.60
C PRO A 334 18.09 -19.07 19.87
N ALA A 335 18.74 -20.23 19.79
CA ALA A 335 18.95 -21.08 20.94
C ALA A 335 19.67 -20.26 22.01
N SER A 336 19.01 -20.07 23.15
CA SER A 336 19.65 -19.59 24.38
C SER A 336 20.87 -20.47 24.62
N SER A 337 22.06 -19.90 24.45
CA SER A 337 23.29 -20.54 24.88
C SER A 337 23.33 -20.42 26.40
N ASP A 338 22.65 -21.34 27.09
CA ASP A 338 22.85 -21.54 28.52
C ASP A 338 24.24 -22.15 28.72
N GLY A 339 25.21 -21.25 28.89
CA GLY A 339 26.48 -21.56 29.50
C GLY A 339 26.23 -21.90 30.97
N SER A 340 26.17 -23.19 31.28
CA SER A 340 26.49 -23.67 32.62
C SER A 340 27.95 -24.10 32.66
N ALA A 341 28.77 -23.17 33.12
CA ALA A 341 30.08 -23.46 33.68
C ALA A 341 29.91 -24.46 34.83
N SER A 342 30.43 -25.69 34.65
CA SER A 342 30.75 -26.57 35.77
C SER A 342 32.25 -26.54 35.97
N GLN A 343 32.67 -25.75 36.95
CA GLN A 343 34.02 -25.70 37.47
C GLN A 343 34.15 -26.72 38.61
N GLY A 344 35.15 -27.58 38.52
CA GLY A 344 35.58 -28.52 39.56
C GLY A 344 36.19 -29.75 38.90
N GLY A 345 37.45 -30.12 39.08
CA GLY A 345 38.51 -29.65 39.96
C GLY A 345 39.49 -30.83 40.11
N SER A 346 40.76 -30.59 39.76
CA SER A 346 41.99 -31.27 40.22
C SER A 346 42.19 -32.78 40.01
N THR A 347 43.25 -33.12 39.26
CA THR A 347 44.45 -33.97 39.60
C THR A 347 44.94 -34.69 38.32
N ASP A 348 46.08 -34.33 37.75
CA ASP A 348 47.49 -34.58 38.11
C ASP A 348 48.08 -35.78 37.32
N ASP A 349 49.36 -35.63 36.97
CA ASP A 349 50.32 -36.59 36.41
C ASP A 349 50.22 -37.14 34.95
N GLY A 350 51.18 -36.68 34.13
CA GLY A 350 52.30 -37.53 33.71
C GLY A 350 52.16 -38.37 32.43
N GLY A 351 52.83 -37.95 31.34
CA GLY A 351 53.15 -38.84 30.22
C GLY A 351 53.69 -38.15 28.97
N LEU A 352 55.02 -38.10 28.85
CA LEU A 352 55.77 -37.70 27.64
C LEU A 352 55.61 -38.70 26.47
N PRO A 353 55.91 -38.29 25.22
CA PRO A 353 55.69 -39.07 24.01
C PRO A 353 56.89 -39.94 23.58
N GLY A 354 56.62 -41.01 22.84
CA GLY A 354 57.53 -41.75 21.94
C GLY A 354 56.65 -42.56 20.96
N ASP A 355 56.92 -42.70 19.66
CA ASP A 355 58.03 -42.33 18.78
C ASP A 355 57.47 -41.72 17.48
#